data_AF-A0A9D6NQD7-F1
#
_entry.id   AF-A0A9D6NQD7-F1
#
_cell.length_a   1.000
_cell.length_b   1.000
_cell.length_c   1.000
_cell.angle_alpha   90.00
_cell.angle_beta   90.00
_cell.angle_gamma   90.00
#
_symmetry.space_group_name_H-M   'P 1'
#
loop_
_entity.id
_entity.type
_entity.pdbx_description
1 polymer ?
#
loop_
_entity_poly.entity_id
_entity_poly.type
_entity_poly.pdbx_seq_one_letter_code
_entity_poly.pdbx_strand_id
1 'polypeptide(L)'
;GYRCTHGARTTMYWGSHNSTTQIRIYRWDENSDNVASDNVNHNAYNTGTQAAASPDGNDFAAFSDSRILGAYVANDVIGFMWNAAQGGGFTFPHVQWLRFNENNRSLLTQWQIFNNNHAFLYPSVHPNDRGHLGGTMAWGGGTFFPSALAWINDDFNPAGTFSFENLTFATGNAGPNYNRWGDYFSTRVSVPYGNTWVGTGFVVNGAGGVTRDPRYLWFGRERDTPPARNTIIVGIGNTTGYEDGSLVHPYNTVGEAHFAAMPGDSILIGPGNYPETLTLSTPVTINRLGGIVTIGRR
;
A
#
# COMPACT_ATOMS: atom_id res chain seq x y z
N GLY A 1 15.73 -15.08 4.92
CA GLY A 1 15.87 -13.75 4.33
C GLY A 1 15.39 -12.71 5.32
N TYR A 2 15.93 -11.50 5.26
CA TYR A 2 15.51 -10.38 6.11
C TYR A 2 14.41 -9.56 5.43
N ARG A 3 13.47 -9.02 6.20
CA ARG A 3 12.46 -8.09 5.70
C ARG A 3 12.30 -6.91 6.65
N CYS A 4 12.64 -5.72 6.17
CA CYS A 4 12.45 -4.47 6.90
C CYS A 4 10.98 -4.03 6.88
N THR A 5 10.55 -3.43 7.98
CA THR A 5 9.20 -2.88 8.11
C THR A 5 9.03 -1.60 7.31
N HIS A 6 7.87 -1.43 6.67
CA HIS A 6 7.39 -0.10 6.30
C HIS A 6 6.79 0.63 7.51
N GLY A 7 6.77 1.96 7.48
CA GLY A 7 6.20 2.79 8.57
C GLY A 7 7.15 3.13 9.71
N ALA A 8 8.39 2.63 9.67
CA ALA A 8 9.42 2.97 10.64
C ALA A 8 9.70 4.49 10.65
N ARG A 9 9.92 5.04 11.84
CA ARG A 9 10.33 6.44 12.06
C ARG A 9 11.76 6.46 12.61
N THR A 10 11.91 6.65 13.93
CA THR A 10 13.20 6.73 14.63
C THR A 10 13.84 5.37 14.92
N THR A 11 13.11 4.27 14.72
CA THR A 11 13.59 2.91 14.91
C THR A 11 13.18 2.06 13.73
N MET A 12 14.16 1.42 13.08
CA MET A 12 13.92 0.44 12.03
C MET A 12 13.78 -0.95 12.65
N TYR A 13 12.78 -1.71 12.21
CA TYR A 13 12.60 -3.10 12.58
C TYR A 13 12.74 -3.99 11.35
N TRP A 14 13.29 -5.20 11.53
CA TRP A 14 13.26 -6.22 10.48
C TRP A 14 13.19 -7.62 11.06
N GLY A 15 12.58 -8.53 10.30
CA GLY A 15 12.33 -9.90 10.73
C GLY A 15 13.15 -10.91 9.94
N SER A 16 13.45 -12.04 10.57
CA SER A 16 13.85 -13.27 9.92
C SER A 16 13.33 -14.49 10.69
N HIS A 17 13.02 -15.58 10.00
CA HIS A 17 12.75 -16.85 10.67
C HIS A 17 14.02 -17.33 11.40
N ASN A 18 13.88 -17.63 12.70
CA ASN A 18 14.90 -18.36 13.46
C ASN A 18 14.62 -19.87 13.45
N SER A 19 13.33 -20.24 13.47
CA SER A 19 12.82 -21.60 13.26
C SER A 19 11.38 -21.53 12.72
N THR A 20 10.69 -22.67 12.62
CA THR A 20 9.25 -22.71 12.30
C THR A 20 8.34 -22.29 13.46
N THR A 21 8.89 -22.12 14.66
CA THR A 21 8.18 -21.73 15.90
C THR A 21 8.74 -20.46 16.52
N GLN A 22 9.67 -19.78 15.84
CA GLN A 22 10.33 -18.61 16.37
C GLN A 22 10.75 -17.65 15.27
N ILE A 23 10.42 -16.38 15.45
CA ILE A 23 10.90 -15.27 14.64
C ILE A 23 11.97 -14.50 15.41
N ARG A 24 13.00 -14.03 14.72
CA ARG A 24 13.92 -13.04 15.25
C ARG A 24 13.53 -11.66 14.73
N ILE A 25 13.27 -10.74 15.65
CA ILE A 25 12.97 -9.34 15.37
C ILE A 25 14.22 -8.55 15.72
N TYR A 26 14.80 -7.88 14.74
CA TYR A 26 15.89 -6.94 14.94
C TYR A 26 15.32 -5.53 15.05
N ARG A 27 16.03 -4.68 15.78
CA ARG A 27 15.73 -3.25 15.87
C ARG A 27 17.01 -2.44 15.84
N TRP A 28 16.94 -1.29 15.20
CA TRP A 28 18.03 -0.33 15.16
C TRP A 28 17.48 1.07 15.28
N ASP A 29 17.78 1.70 16.42
CA ASP A 29 17.41 3.09 16.69
C ASP A 29 18.36 4.03 15.94
N GLU A 30 17.84 5.13 15.40
CA GLU A 30 18.58 6.07 14.55
C GLU A 30 19.83 6.65 15.24
N ASN A 31 19.80 6.76 16.57
CA ASN A 31 20.90 7.26 17.40
C ASN A 31 21.72 6.15 18.09
N SER A 32 21.64 4.91 17.60
CA SER A 32 22.35 3.76 18.18
C SER A 32 23.44 3.23 17.24
N ASP A 33 24.62 2.95 17.78
CA ASP A 33 25.68 2.23 17.05
C ASP A 33 25.47 0.71 17.04
N ASN A 34 24.44 0.22 17.74
CA ASN A 34 24.20 -1.20 17.94
C ASN A 34 22.81 -1.61 17.45
N VAL A 35 22.76 -2.76 16.79
CA VAL A 35 21.53 -3.48 16.46
C VAL A 35 21.18 -4.41 17.61
N ALA A 36 19.96 -4.29 18.14
CA ALA A 36 19.41 -5.23 19.11
C ALA A 36 18.53 -6.27 18.41
N SER A 37 18.32 -7.43 19.04
CA SER A 37 17.41 -8.45 18.51
C SER A 37 16.74 -9.27 19.60
N ASP A 38 15.50 -9.67 19.33
CA ASP A 38 14.66 -10.48 20.20
C ASP A 38 14.19 -11.73 19.46
N ASN A 39 14.33 -12.89 20.09
CA ASN A 39 13.79 -14.15 19.60
C ASN A 39 12.41 -14.37 20.23
N VAL A 40 11.35 -14.35 19.42
CA VAL A 40 9.98 -14.40 19.90
C VAL A 40 9.29 -15.67 19.40
N ASN A 41 8.75 -16.45 20.33
CA ASN A 41 8.04 -17.69 20.02
C ASN A 41 6.68 -17.41 19.37
N HIS A 42 6.28 -18.30 18.47
CA HIS A 42 4.95 -18.36 17.87
C HIS A 42 4.59 -19.82 17.54
N ASN A 43 3.33 -20.10 17.21
CA ASN A 43 2.88 -21.43 16.82
C ASN A 43 3.53 -21.86 15.51
N ALA A 44 3.80 -23.17 15.40
CA ALA A 44 4.37 -23.76 14.20
C ALA A 44 3.51 -23.52 12.96
N TYR A 45 4.15 -23.42 11.80
CA TYR A 45 3.50 -23.42 10.48
C TYR A 45 4.18 -24.44 9.56
N ASN A 46 3.46 -24.93 8.56
CA ASN A 46 4.02 -25.89 7.61
C ASN A 46 4.94 -25.18 6.60
N THR A 47 6.14 -25.75 6.40
CA THR A 47 7.15 -25.29 5.45
C THR A 47 7.36 -26.25 4.27
N GLY A 48 6.46 -27.22 4.09
CA GLY A 48 6.50 -28.15 2.97
C GLY A 48 6.32 -27.46 1.61
N THR A 49 6.34 -28.26 0.54
CA THR A 49 6.08 -27.77 -0.82
C THR A 49 4.67 -27.20 -0.91
N GLN A 50 4.57 -25.93 -1.28
CA GLN A 50 3.30 -25.25 -1.47
C GLN A 50 2.70 -25.64 -2.82
N ALA A 51 1.42 -25.97 -2.85
CA ALA A 51 0.75 -26.38 -4.08
C ALA A 51 -0.64 -25.75 -4.20
N ALA A 52 -0.88 -25.09 -5.34
CA ALA A 52 -2.15 -24.46 -5.68
C ALA A 52 -2.36 -24.50 -7.19
N ALA A 53 -2.44 -25.72 -7.73
CA ALA A 53 -2.68 -25.96 -9.16
C ALA A 53 -3.98 -25.29 -9.63
N SER A 54 -3.90 -24.62 -10.77
CA SER A 54 -5.00 -23.97 -11.49
C SER A 54 -5.72 -24.99 -12.38
N PRO A 55 -6.88 -24.66 -12.99
CA PRO A 55 -7.63 -25.59 -13.84
C PRO A 55 -6.86 -26.17 -15.03
N ASP A 56 -5.81 -25.48 -15.50
CA ASP A 56 -4.94 -25.93 -16.59
C ASP A 56 -3.75 -26.80 -16.10
N GLY A 57 -3.70 -27.12 -14.80
CA GLY A 57 -2.65 -27.92 -14.17
C GLY A 57 -1.38 -27.15 -13.81
N ASN A 58 -1.24 -25.89 -14.24
CA ASN A 58 -0.12 -25.04 -13.84
C ASN A 58 -0.32 -24.54 -12.39
N ASP A 59 0.77 -24.41 -11.65
CA ASP A 59 0.74 -24.11 -10.22
C ASP A 59 1.45 -22.79 -9.91
N PHE A 60 0.70 -21.81 -9.41
CA PHE A 60 1.26 -20.51 -9.05
C PHE A 60 1.94 -20.49 -7.68
N ALA A 61 1.77 -21.53 -6.86
CA ALA A 61 2.44 -21.69 -5.58
C ALA A 61 3.77 -22.45 -5.71
N ALA A 62 4.04 -23.12 -6.82
CA ALA A 62 5.17 -24.05 -6.92
C ALA A 62 6.56 -23.38 -6.84
N PHE A 63 6.66 -22.07 -7.10
CA PHE A 63 7.88 -21.28 -6.90
C PHE A 63 7.85 -20.42 -5.62
N SER A 64 6.84 -20.60 -4.78
CA SER A 64 6.76 -19.91 -3.48
C SER A 64 7.65 -20.58 -2.43
N ASP A 65 8.04 -19.80 -1.44
CA ASP A 65 8.69 -20.27 -0.22
C ASP A 65 8.14 -19.48 0.99
N SER A 66 8.67 -19.77 2.17
CA SER A 66 8.23 -19.12 3.42
C SER A 66 9.09 -17.93 3.84
N ARG A 67 9.77 -17.22 2.92
CA ARG A 67 10.42 -15.96 3.29
C ARG A 67 9.37 -14.93 3.70
N ILE A 68 9.75 -14.03 4.61
CA ILE A 68 8.91 -12.89 5.01
C ILE A 68 8.80 -11.91 3.83
N LEU A 69 7.57 -11.66 3.39
CA LEU A 69 7.26 -10.82 2.23
C LEU A 69 6.61 -9.49 2.65
N GLY A 70 5.76 -9.52 3.67
CA GLY A 70 5.16 -8.31 4.26
C GLY A 70 5.79 -7.98 5.60
N ALA A 71 6.09 -6.72 5.85
CA ALA A 71 6.48 -6.24 7.17
C ALA A 71 6.06 -4.78 7.35
N TYR A 72 5.55 -4.43 8.53
CA TYR A 72 5.16 -3.07 8.88
C TYR A 72 5.39 -2.77 10.37
N VAL A 73 5.47 -1.49 10.70
CA VAL A 73 5.34 -0.97 12.05
C VAL A 73 4.38 0.22 12.02
N ALA A 74 3.33 0.15 12.85
CA ALA A 74 2.34 1.21 12.99
C ALA A 74 1.49 0.99 14.25
N ASN A 75 1.02 2.06 14.88
CA ASN A 75 0.10 2.00 16.03
C ASN A 75 0.58 1.04 17.14
N ASP A 76 1.85 1.19 17.55
CA ASP A 76 2.53 0.37 18.56
C ASP A 76 2.60 -1.14 18.26
N VAL A 77 2.55 -1.50 16.97
CA VAL A 77 2.57 -2.88 16.50
C VAL A 77 3.58 -3.07 15.39
N ILE A 78 4.41 -4.10 15.54
CA ILE A 78 5.26 -4.66 14.48
C ILE A 78 4.53 -5.86 13.88
N GLY A 79 4.40 -5.92 12.56
CA GLY A 79 3.77 -7.04 11.87
C GLY A 79 4.65 -7.67 10.81
N PHE A 80 4.53 -8.99 10.65
CA PHE A 80 5.23 -9.78 9.62
C PHE A 80 4.25 -10.73 8.92
N MET A 81 4.39 -10.86 7.61
CA MET A 81 3.55 -11.70 6.76
C MET A 81 4.39 -12.57 5.83
N TRP A 82 4.03 -13.85 5.70
CA TRP A 82 4.73 -14.81 4.83
C TRP A 82 3.81 -15.93 4.37
N ASN A 83 4.24 -16.65 3.33
CA ASN A 83 3.52 -17.80 2.81
C ASN A 83 3.80 -19.06 3.66
N ALA A 84 2.77 -19.83 3.96
CA ALA A 84 2.85 -21.15 4.59
C ALA A 84 2.22 -22.21 3.69
N ALA A 85 2.78 -23.42 3.74
CA ALA A 85 2.22 -24.54 3.00
C ALA A 85 0.89 -25.01 3.60
N GLN A 86 0.07 -25.60 2.75
CA GLN A 86 -1.10 -26.40 3.13
C GLN A 86 -0.72 -27.53 4.12
N GLY A 87 -1.70 -28.06 4.84
CA GLY A 87 -1.53 -29.06 5.89
C GLY A 87 -1.92 -28.52 7.27
N GLY A 88 -1.95 -29.39 8.29
CA GLY A 88 -2.35 -28.98 9.64
C GLY A 88 -3.78 -28.41 9.73
N GLY A 89 -4.67 -28.83 8.83
CA GLY A 89 -6.05 -28.34 8.72
C GLY A 89 -6.30 -27.33 7.59
N PHE A 90 -5.25 -26.82 6.93
CA PHE A 90 -5.38 -25.93 5.78
C PHE A 90 -5.32 -26.72 4.46
N THR A 91 -6.38 -26.64 3.64
CA THR A 91 -6.45 -27.35 2.35
C THR A 91 -5.51 -26.76 1.30
N PHE A 92 -5.28 -25.45 1.35
CA PHE A 92 -4.44 -24.70 0.42
C PHE A 92 -3.35 -23.91 1.15
N PRO A 93 -2.23 -23.56 0.48
CA PRO A 93 -1.29 -22.59 0.99
C PRO A 93 -1.97 -21.29 1.41
N HIS A 94 -1.40 -20.64 2.42
CA HIS A 94 -2.01 -19.48 3.07
C HIS A 94 -0.96 -18.48 3.50
N VAL A 95 -1.40 -17.29 3.90
CA VAL A 95 -0.51 -16.30 4.49
C VAL A 95 -0.59 -16.36 6.02
N GLN A 96 0.56 -16.51 6.67
CA GLN A 96 0.71 -16.22 8.10
C GLN A 96 0.83 -14.72 8.28
N TRP A 97 0.18 -14.18 9.30
CA TRP A 97 0.30 -12.80 9.71
C TRP A 97 0.43 -12.71 11.22
N LEU A 98 1.62 -12.35 11.68
CA LEU A 98 1.91 -12.21 13.10
C LEU A 98 2.05 -10.74 13.46
N ARG A 99 1.56 -10.40 14.64
CA ARG A 99 1.67 -9.07 15.25
C ARG A 99 2.36 -9.18 16.57
N PHE A 100 3.28 -8.28 16.79
CA PHE A 100 4.04 -8.12 18.01
C PHE A 100 3.78 -6.72 18.53
N ASN A 101 3.78 -6.57 19.84
CA ASN A 101 3.83 -5.25 20.45
C ASN A 101 5.05 -4.49 19.88
N GLU A 102 5.11 -3.16 19.96
CA GLU A 102 6.29 -2.33 19.60
C GLU A 102 7.13 -1.81 20.80
N ASN A 103 6.65 -1.95 22.04
CA ASN A 103 7.44 -1.75 23.28
C ASN A 103 8.22 -2.97 23.88
N ASN A 104 7.63 -4.16 24.09
CA ASN A 104 8.27 -5.34 24.75
C ASN A 104 8.54 -6.65 23.94
N ARG A 105 8.16 -6.71 22.66
CA ARG A 105 8.25 -7.75 21.62
C ARG A 105 7.39 -8.97 21.86
N SER A 106 6.47 -8.90 22.81
CA SER A 106 5.52 -9.97 23.00
C SER A 106 4.68 -10.19 21.74
N LEU A 107 4.45 -11.46 21.41
CA LEU A 107 3.47 -11.83 20.40
C LEU A 107 2.09 -11.37 20.88
N LEU A 108 1.44 -10.52 20.10
CA LEU A 108 0.06 -10.10 20.33
C LEU A 108 -0.89 -11.14 19.74
N THR A 109 -0.65 -11.51 18.49
CA THR A 109 -1.50 -12.44 17.75
C THR A 109 -0.74 -13.10 16.61
N GLN A 110 -1.15 -14.33 16.32
CA GLN A 110 -0.79 -15.06 15.12
C GLN A 110 -2.06 -15.43 14.37
N TRP A 111 -2.14 -15.04 13.11
CA TRP A 111 -3.32 -15.22 12.29
C TRP A 111 -2.97 -15.83 10.92
N GLN A 112 -3.99 -16.37 10.26
CA GLN A 112 -3.88 -17.00 8.96
C GLN A 112 -4.92 -16.42 8.01
N ILE A 113 -4.47 -15.95 6.85
CA ILE A 113 -5.34 -15.59 5.73
C ILE A 113 -5.44 -16.82 4.83
N PHE A 114 -6.56 -17.54 4.91
CA PHE A 114 -6.75 -18.82 4.23
C PHE A 114 -8.16 -18.95 3.63
N ASN A 115 -8.29 -19.89 2.70
CA ASN A 115 -9.57 -20.37 2.19
C ASN A 115 -9.49 -21.88 1.94
N ASN A 116 -10.63 -22.58 2.02
CA ASN A 116 -10.67 -24.03 1.80
C ASN A 116 -10.73 -24.41 0.31
N ASN A 117 -10.97 -23.45 -0.58
CA ASN A 117 -11.19 -23.68 -2.01
C ASN A 117 -10.07 -23.11 -2.90
N HIS A 118 -9.21 -22.24 -2.36
CA HIS A 118 -8.10 -21.63 -3.06
C HIS A 118 -7.03 -21.12 -2.08
N ALA A 119 -5.84 -20.84 -2.60
CA ALA A 119 -4.72 -20.30 -1.85
C ALA A 119 -4.75 -18.76 -1.81
N PHE A 120 -4.16 -18.21 -0.74
CA PHE A 120 -3.73 -16.81 -0.64
C PHE A 120 -2.23 -16.78 -0.46
N LEU A 121 -1.51 -16.04 -1.30
CA LEU A 121 -0.04 -16.02 -1.31
C LEU A 121 0.52 -14.67 -1.75
N TYR A 122 1.79 -14.44 -1.47
CA TYR A 122 2.57 -13.27 -1.89
C TYR A 122 2.05 -11.94 -1.31
N PRO A 123 1.93 -11.83 0.02
CA PRO A 123 1.42 -10.62 0.65
C PRO A 123 2.42 -9.47 0.52
N SER A 124 1.90 -8.31 0.14
CA SER A 124 2.51 -7.01 0.35
C SER A 124 1.67 -6.20 1.34
N VAL A 125 2.31 -5.32 2.11
CA VAL A 125 1.67 -4.49 3.13
C VAL A 125 2.42 -3.17 3.32
N HIS A 126 1.68 -2.10 3.56
CA HIS A 126 2.21 -0.80 3.95
C HIS A 126 1.22 -0.07 4.88
N PRO A 127 1.67 0.57 5.97
CA PRO A 127 0.81 1.43 6.76
C PRO A 127 0.58 2.78 6.06
N ASN A 128 -0.62 3.35 6.17
CA ASN A 128 -0.88 4.73 5.72
C ASN A 128 -0.63 5.73 6.86
N ASP A 129 -0.92 7.01 6.64
CA ASP A 129 -0.67 8.09 7.61
C ASP A 129 -1.51 7.98 8.89
N ARG A 130 -2.62 7.22 8.88
CA ARG A 130 -3.41 6.88 10.09
C ARG A 130 -2.92 5.61 10.79
N GLY A 131 -1.88 4.97 10.28
CA GLY A 131 -1.43 3.66 10.74
C GLY A 131 -2.37 2.51 10.37
N HIS A 132 -3.35 2.74 9.50
CA HIS A 132 -4.15 1.67 8.89
C HIS A 132 -3.30 0.91 7.88
N LEU A 133 -3.67 -0.33 7.60
CA LEU A 133 -2.88 -1.20 6.73
C LEU A 133 -3.58 -1.43 5.41
N GLY A 134 -2.81 -1.35 4.33
CA GLY A 134 -3.27 -1.72 3.00
C GLY A 134 -2.21 -2.56 2.30
N GLY A 135 -2.65 -3.38 1.35
CA GLY A 135 -1.75 -4.31 0.68
C GLY A 135 -2.29 -4.89 -0.61
N THR A 136 -1.42 -5.62 -1.32
CA THR A 136 -1.80 -6.49 -2.43
C THR A 136 -1.44 -7.93 -2.11
N MET A 137 -2.15 -8.87 -2.73
CA MET A 137 -1.92 -10.31 -2.57
C MET A 137 -2.39 -11.07 -3.81
N ALA A 138 -1.85 -12.26 -4.04
CA ALA A 138 -2.38 -13.18 -5.04
C ALA A 138 -3.37 -14.15 -4.39
N TRP A 139 -4.36 -14.58 -5.17
CA TRP A 139 -5.24 -15.68 -4.82
C TRP A 139 -5.50 -16.58 -6.03
N GLY A 140 -5.77 -17.86 -5.81
CA GLY A 140 -6.07 -18.80 -6.90
C GLY A 140 -5.79 -20.25 -6.54
N GLY A 141 -5.82 -21.13 -7.53
CA GLY A 141 -5.72 -22.57 -7.35
C GLY A 141 -7.08 -23.25 -7.19
N GLY A 142 -7.08 -24.58 -7.26
CA GLY A 142 -8.31 -25.37 -7.35
C GLY A 142 -9.03 -25.07 -8.67
N THR A 143 -10.26 -24.56 -8.60
CA THR A 143 -11.04 -24.18 -9.79
C THR A 143 -10.75 -22.76 -10.30
N PHE A 144 -9.79 -22.06 -9.69
CA PHE A 144 -9.51 -20.65 -9.99
C PHE A 144 -8.12 -20.47 -10.59
N PHE A 145 -8.03 -19.59 -11.58
CA PHE A 145 -6.74 -19.12 -12.09
C PHE A 145 -6.15 -18.05 -11.15
N PRO A 146 -4.82 -17.91 -11.15
CA PRO A 146 -4.14 -16.94 -10.28
C PRO A 146 -4.58 -15.52 -10.62
N SER A 147 -5.02 -14.82 -9.58
CA SER A 147 -5.66 -13.52 -9.63
C SER A 147 -5.04 -12.61 -8.57
N ALA A 148 -5.26 -11.31 -8.70
CA ALA A 148 -4.64 -10.31 -7.84
C ALA A 148 -5.71 -9.47 -7.12
N LEU A 149 -5.52 -9.29 -5.82
CA LEU A 149 -6.43 -8.53 -4.96
C LEU A 149 -5.70 -7.42 -4.22
N ALA A 150 -6.46 -6.39 -3.87
CA ALA A 150 -6.11 -5.36 -2.90
C ALA A 150 -6.83 -5.67 -1.59
N TRP A 151 -6.24 -5.31 -0.46
CA TRP A 151 -6.86 -5.47 0.84
C TRP A 151 -6.60 -4.28 1.77
N ILE A 152 -7.52 -4.06 2.72
CA ILE A 152 -7.45 -3.01 3.74
C ILE A 152 -7.78 -3.63 5.11
N ASN A 153 -6.97 -3.30 6.11
CA ASN A 153 -7.27 -3.51 7.53
C ASN A 153 -7.22 -2.15 8.25
N ASP A 154 -8.39 -1.65 8.64
CA ASP A 154 -8.56 -0.32 9.25
C ASP A 154 -9.68 -0.29 10.30
N ASP A 155 -10.08 0.92 10.71
CA ASP A 155 -11.12 1.22 11.69
C ASP A 155 -12.55 0.81 11.30
N PHE A 156 -12.80 0.43 10.05
CA PHE A 156 -14.07 -0.20 9.64
C PHE A 156 -14.07 -1.72 9.89
N ASN A 157 -12.91 -2.32 10.13
CA ASN A 157 -12.82 -3.71 10.57
C ASN A 157 -12.93 -3.75 12.10
N PRO A 158 -13.85 -4.55 12.69
CA PRO A 158 -14.11 -4.49 14.12
C PRO A 158 -12.84 -4.77 14.93
N ALA A 159 -12.56 -3.92 15.91
CA ALA A 159 -11.42 -4.08 16.81
C ALA A 159 -11.44 -5.47 17.48
N GLY A 160 -10.33 -6.20 17.42
CA GLY A 160 -10.22 -7.55 17.96
C GLY A 160 -10.73 -8.67 17.03
N THR A 161 -11.41 -8.34 15.93
CA THR A 161 -11.62 -9.27 14.81
C THR A 161 -10.59 -8.98 13.74
N PHE A 162 -9.69 -9.94 13.52
CA PHE A 162 -8.76 -9.90 12.39
C PHE A 162 -9.55 -10.16 11.11
N SER A 163 -10.11 -9.08 10.57
CA SER A 163 -10.81 -9.05 9.30
C SER A 163 -10.15 -8.00 8.44
N PHE A 164 -9.92 -8.33 7.18
CA PHE A 164 -9.58 -7.35 6.16
C PHE A 164 -10.67 -7.39 5.10
N GLU A 165 -10.96 -6.24 4.53
CA GLU A 165 -11.75 -6.18 3.31
C GLU A 165 -10.81 -6.34 2.13
N ASN A 166 -11.28 -7.05 1.10
CA ASN A 166 -10.51 -7.22 -0.12
C ASN A 166 -11.37 -7.06 -1.36
N LEU A 167 -10.70 -6.69 -2.44
CA LEU A 167 -11.27 -6.57 -3.77
C LEU A 167 -10.29 -7.14 -4.79
N THR A 168 -10.77 -8.07 -5.61
CA THR A 168 -10.01 -8.58 -6.76
C THR A 168 -9.98 -7.51 -7.85
N PHE A 169 -8.81 -6.95 -8.13
CA PHE A 169 -8.65 -5.92 -9.16
C PHE A 169 -8.27 -6.49 -10.53
N ALA A 170 -7.81 -7.75 -10.58
CA ALA A 170 -7.55 -8.45 -11.82
C ALA A 170 -7.70 -9.97 -11.65
N THR A 171 -8.33 -10.60 -12.64
CA THR A 171 -8.52 -12.05 -12.71
C THR A 171 -7.74 -12.58 -13.89
N GLY A 172 -6.92 -13.61 -13.66
CA GLY A 172 -6.22 -14.34 -14.73
C GLY A 172 -7.12 -15.39 -15.38
N ASN A 173 -6.72 -15.90 -16.55
CA ASN A 173 -7.40 -17.00 -17.22
C ASN A 173 -6.47 -18.16 -17.62
N ALA A 174 -5.22 -18.14 -17.15
CA ALA A 174 -4.27 -19.22 -17.28
C ALA A 174 -3.32 -19.24 -16.07
N GLY A 175 -2.79 -20.41 -15.73
CA GLY A 175 -1.70 -20.52 -14.77
C GLY A 175 -0.35 -20.18 -15.41
N PRO A 176 0.68 -19.84 -14.62
CA PRO A 176 1.99 -19.49 -15.15
C PRO A 176 2.68 -20.70 -15.78
N ASN A 177 3.19 -20.52 -16.99
CA ASN A 177 4.15 -21.47 -17.54
C ASN A 177 5.37 -21.63 -16.61
N TYR A 178 5.91 -22.85 -16.55
CA TYR A 178 7.02 -23.23 -15.67
C TYR A 178 6.73 -23.06 -14.17
N ASN A 179 5.47 -22.86 -13.77
CA ASN A 179 5.05 -22.70 -12.39
C ASN A 179 5.77 -21.57 -11.64
N ARG A 180 6.16 -20.49 -12.35
CA ARG A 180 6.85 -19.33 -11.78
C ARG A 180 5.92 -18.13 -11.66
N TRP A 181 5.70 -17.69 -10.42
CA TRP A 181 4.79 -16.60 -10.04
C TRP A 181 5.28 -15.83 -8.81
N GLY A 182 4.65 -14.69 -8.55
CA GLY A 182 4.63 -14.06 -7.24
C GLY A 182 5.54 -12.85 -7.10
N ASP A 183 6.44 -12.66 -8.06
CA ASP A 183 7.27 -11.46 -8.14
C ASP A 183 6.39 -10.20 -8.34
N TYR A 184 6.88 -9.04 -7.91
CA TYR A 184 6.27 -7.73 -8.20
C TYR A 184 4.93 -7.39 -7.51
N PHE A 185 4.48 -8.18 -6.53
CA PHE A 185 3.47 -7.70 -5.57
C PHE A 185 4.12 -6.71 -4.61
N SER A 186 3.65 -5.47 -4.64
CA SER A 186 4.19 -4.38 -3.82
C SER A 186 3.09 -3.38 -3.49
N THR A 187 3.26 -2.68 -2.37
CA THR A 187 2.33 -1.67 -1.88
C THR A 187 3.14 -0.56 -1.25
N ARG A 188 2.74 0.68 -1.54
CA ARG A 188 3.26 1.88 -0.91
C ARG A 188 2.11 2.81 -0.57
N VAL A 189 2.32 3.65 0.43
CA VAL A 189 1.43 4.79 0.64
C VAL A 189 1.45 5.68 -0.62
N SER A 190 0.28 6.21 -1.01
CA SER A 190 0.18 7.17 -2.12
C SER A 190 0.64 8.54 -1.65
N VAL A 191 1.51 9.20 -2.42
CA VAL A 191 1.95 10.57 -2.13
C VAL A 191 1.40 11.50 -3.22
N PRO A 192 0.77 12.64 -2.89
CA PRO A 192 0.63 13.25 -1.55
C PRO A 192 -0.54 12.73 -0.70
N TYR A 193 -1.33 11.77 -1.19
CA TYR A 193 -2.57 11.32 -0.55
C TYR A 193 -2.33 10.19 0.46
N GLY A 194 -1.64 10.53 1.55
CA GLY A 194 -1.05 9.61 2.50
C GLY A 194 -2.03 8.68 3.25
N ASN A 195 -3.34 8.87 3.10
CA ASN A 195 -4.38 7.97 3.63
C ASN A 195 -4.76 6.83 2.68
N THR A 196 -4.21 6.82 1.47
CA THR A 196 -4.49 5.83 0.43
C THR A 196 -3.21 5.11 0.01
N TRP A 197 -3.35 4.07 -0.81
CA TRP A 197 -2.24 3.24 -1.25
C TRP A 197 -2.16 3.16 -2.76
N VAL A 198 -0.94 2.95 -3.23
CA VAL A 198 -0.66 2.45 -4.57
C VAL A 198 -0.14 1.02 -4.46
N GLY A 199 -0.58 0.17 -5.36
CA GLY A 199 -0.26 -1.25 -5.36
C GLY A 199 0.14 -1.75 -6.74
N THR A 200 0.89 -2.84 -6.75
CA THR A 200 1.18 -3.60 -7.95
C THR A 200 0.86 -5.08 -7.73
N GLY A 201 0.56 -5.73 -8.83
CA GLY A 201 0.42 -7.18 -8.98
C GLY A 201 0.32 -7.48 -10.47
N PHE A 202 0.17 -8.75 -10.83
CA PHE A 202 -0.04 -9.12 -12.22
C PHE A 202 -0.93 -10.36 -12.30
N VAL A 203 -1.50 -10.58 -13.48
CA VAL A 203 -2.20 -11.83 -13.81
C VAL A 203 -1.56 -12.50 -15.03
N VAL A 204 -1.90 -13.76 -15.28
CA VAL A 204 -1.51 -14.47 -16.50
C VAL A 204 -2.72 -14.71 -17.36
N ASN A 205 -2.56 -14.36 -18.64
CA ASN A 205 -3.62 -14.47 -19.63
C ASN A 205 -3.15 -15.19 -20.90
N GLY A 206 -4.11 -15.82 -21.56
CA GLY A 206 -3.90 -16.47 -22.85
C GLY A 206 -3.30 -17.88 -22.74
N ALA A 207 -3.51 -18.65 -23.81
CA ALA A 207 -3.08 -20.03 -23.90
C ALA A 207 -1.57 -20.17 -23.67
N GLY A 208 -1.18 -21.21 -22.95
CA GLY A 208 0.22 -21.51 -22.65
C GLY A 208 0.81 -20.71 -21.50
N GLY A 209 0.06 -19.81 -20.84
CA GLY A 209 0.47 -19.24 -19.56
C GLY A 209 1.68 -18.30 -19.63
N VAL A 210 1.92 -17.67 -20.77
CA VAL A 210 3.12 -16.84 -21.05
C VAL A 210 2.87 -15.33 -20.89
N THR A 211 1.65 -14.85 -21.14
CA THR A 211 1.37 -13.41 -21.11
C THR A 211 1.26 -12.93 -19.67
N ARG A 212 2.15 -12.02 -19.27
CA ARG A 212 2.13 -11.39 -17.95
C ARG A 212 1.46 -10.02 -18.10
N ASP A 213 0.34 -9.84 -17.43
CA ASP A 213 -0.42 -8.58 -17.46
C ASP A 213 -0.23 -7.84 -16.13
N PRO A 214 0.81 -6.99 -16.00
CA PRO A 214 1.03 -6.19 -14.80
C PRO A 214 -0.10 -5.18 -14.62
N ARG A 215 -0.43 -4.93 -13.35
CA ARG A 215 -1.44 -3.98 -12.93
C ARG A 215 -0.84 -3.02 -11.93
N TYR A 216 -1.13 -1.76 -12.14
CA TYR A 216 -1.00 -0.71 -11.15
C TYR A 216 -2.39 -0.34 -10.68
N LEU A 217 -2.54 -0.16 -9.38
CA LEU A 217 -3.79 0.32 -8.80
C LEU A 217 -3.51 1.40 -7.77
N TRP A 218 -4.47 2.31 -7.65
CA TRP A 218 -4.64 3.18 -6.50
C TRP A 218 -5.91 2.75 -5.79
N PHE A 219 -5.82 2.47 -4.50
CA PHE A 219 -6.96 2.08 -3.68
C PHE A 219 -6.96 2.76 -2.32
N GLY A 220 -8.13 2.81 -1.71
CA GLY A 220 -8.37 3.43 -0.41
C GLY A 220 -9.86 3.38 -0.06
N ARG A 221 -10.21 3.95 1.08
CA ARG A 221 -11.61 4.15 1.46
C ARG A 221 -12.21 5.30 0.66
N GLU A 222 -13.52 5.26 0.42
CA GLU A 222 -14.25 6.36 -0.24
C GLU A 222 -14.05 7.70 0.48
N ARG A 223 -14.03 7.70 1.83
CA ARG A 223 -13.72 8.88 2.65
C ARG A 223 -12.35 9.52 2.39
N ASP A 224 -11.43 8.75 1.81
CA ASP A 224 -10.04 9.12 1.56
C ASP A 224 -9.77 9.35 0.06
N THR A 225 -10.83 9.31 -0.76
CA THR A 225 -10.74 9.66 -2.18
C THR A 225 -10.11 11.04 -2.28
N PRO A 226 -9.01 11.19 -3.04
CA PRO A 226 -8.45 12.50 -3.30
C PRO A 226 -9.54 13.48 -3.74
N PRO A 227 -9.51 14.72 -3.27
CA PRO A 227 -10.36 15.75 -3.85
C PRO A 227 -10.12 15.77 -5.37
N ALA A 228 -11.19 15.95 -6.14
CA ALA A 228 -11.04 16.15 -7.58
C ALA A 228 -10.03 17.28 -7.80
N ARG A 229 -9.06 17.09 -8.72
CA ARG A 229 -8.08 18.14 -9.02
C ARG A 229 -8.82 19.38 -9.47
N ASN A 230 -8.83 20.40 -8.63
CA ASN A 230 -9.47 21.65 -8.94
C ASN A 230 -8.49 22.53 -9.70
N THR A 231 -9.02 23.20 -10.72
CA THR A 231 -8.33 24.29 -11.37
C THR A 231 -8.81 25.58 -10.72
N ILE A 232 -7.94 26.20 -9.93
CA ILE A 232 -8.20 27.46 -9.23
C ILE A 232 -7.68 28.59 -10.11
N ILE A 233 -8.56 29.54 -10.47
CA ILE A 233 -8.22 30.69 -11.31
C ILE A 233 -7.85 31.87 -10.42
N VAL A 234 -6.77 32.54 -10.78
CA VAL A 234 -6.36 33.83 -10.20
C VAL A 234 -6.47 34.90 -11.27
N GLY A 235 -7.10 36.02 -10.95
CA GLY A 235 -7.34 37.11 -11.90
C GLY A 235 -7.40 38.45 -11.18
N ILE A 236 -6.39 39.30 -11.41
CA ILE A 236 -6.30 40.63 -10.78
C ILE A 236 -7.49 41.54 -11.12
N GLY A 237 -8.24 41.23 -12.18
CA GLY A 237 -9.43 41.97 -12.60
C GLY A 237 -10.69 41.66 -11.78
N ASN A 238 -10.67 40.68 -10.86
CA ASN A 238 -11.82 40.47 -9.99
C ASN A 238 -11.86 41.53 -8.89
N THR A 239 -12.81 42.45 -9.01
CA THR A 239 -13.09 43.50 -8.02
C THR A 239 -14.49 43.35 -7.42
N THR A 240 -15.14 42.19 -7.61
CA THR A 240 -16.54 41.99 -7.23
C THR A 240 -16.73 41.78 -5.72
N GLY A 241 -15.64 41.50 -5.00
CA GLY A 241 -15.67 41.18 -3.57
C GLY A 241 -16.16 39.75 -3.26
N TYR A 242 -16.43 38.95 -4.29
CA TYR A 242 -16.77 37.53 -4.19
C TYR A 242 -15.75 36.71 -4.99
N GLU A 243 -15.18 35.69 -4.35
CA GLU A 243 -14.09 34.89 -4.89
C GLU A 243 -14.28 33.43 -4.50
N ASP A 244 -14.39 32.56 -5.51
CA ASP A 244 -14.51 31.10 -5.34
C ASP A 244 -13.45 30.32 -6.12
N GLY A 245 -12.55 31.02 -6.81
CA GLY A 245 -11.49 30.41 -7.62
C GLY A 245 -11.99 29.84 -8.95
N SER A 246 -13.25 30.05 -9.32
CA SER A 246 -13.76 29.69 -10.65
C SER A 246 -13.30 30.68 -11.72
N LEU A 247 -13.54 30.35 -13.00
CA LEU A 247 -13.30 31.27 -14.11
C LEU A 247 -14.16 32.55 -14.02
N VAL A 248 -15.31 32.49 -13.35
CA VAL A 248 -16.26 33.61 -13.23
C VAL A 248 -15.93 34.50 -12.04
N HIS A 249 -15.48 33.91 -10.93
CA HIS A 249 -15.09 34.62 -9.71
C HIS A 249 -13.70 34.18 -9.23
N PRO A 250 -12.64 34.49 -10.00
CA PRO A 250 -11.29 34.06 -9.66
C PRO A 250 -10.79 34.77 -8.40
N TYR A 251 -9.86 34.17 -7.67
CA TYR A 251 -9.19 34.89 -6.57
C TYR A 251 -8.39 36.07 -7.13
N ASN A 252 -8.34 37.19 -6.41
CA ASN A 252 -7.59 38.36 -6.89
C ASN A 252 -6.09 38.28 -6.56
N THR A 253 -5.68 37.43 -5.61
CA THR A 253 -4.27 37.12 -5.30
C THR A 253 -3.88 35.65 -5.51
N VAL A 254 -2.58 35.39 -5.70
CA VAL A 254 -2.02 34.04 -5.76
C VAL A 254 -2.00 33.41 -4.36
N GLY A 255 -1.79 34.21 -3.31
CA GLY A 255 -1.82 33.77 -1.93
C GLY A 255 -3.18 33.20 -1.51
N GLU A 256 -4.29 33.85 -1.87
CA GLU A 256 -5.65 33.36 -1.59
C GLU A 256 -5.93 32.04 -2.33
N ALA A 257 -5.58 31.97 -3.62
CA ALA A 257 -5.72 30.73 -4.37
C ALA A 257 -4.89 29.59 -3.79
N HIS A 258 -3.66 29.86 -3.35
CA HIS A 258 -2.83 28.86 -2.69
C HIS A 258 -3.41 28.44 -1.33
N PHE A 259 -3.95 29.38 -0.55
CA PHE A 259 -4.61 29.08 0.72
C PHE A 259 -5.85 28.18 0.53
N ALA A 260 -6.60 28.40 -0.55
CA ALA A 260 -7.76 27.57 -0.91
C ALA A 260 -7.40 26.22 -1.54
N ALA A 261 -6.15 26.05 -2.02
CA ALA A 261 -5.73 24.87 -2.75
C ALA A 261 -5.49 23.66 -1.86
N MET A 262 -5.87 22.49 -2.36
CA MET A 262 -5.56 21.19 -1.78
C MET A 262 -4.35 20.55 -2.50
N PRO A 263 -3.67 19.56 -1.87
CA PRO A 263 -2.63 18.79 -2.53
C PRO A 263 -3.08 18.23 -3.90
N GLY A 264 -2.33 18.59 -4.95
CA GLY A 264 -2.58 18.17 -6.33
C GLY A 264 -3.42 19.13 -7.18
N ASP A 265 -3.91 20.23 -6.62
CA ASP A 265 -4.62 21.26 -7.39
C ASP A 265 -3.71 22.01 -8.36
N SER A 266 -4.32 22.65 -9.36
CA SER A 266 -3.64 23.53 -10.31
C SER A 266 -4.12 24.97 -10.13
N ILE A 267 -3.21 25.91 -9.91
CA ILE A 267 -3.48 27.35 -9.86
C ILE A 267 -3.11 27.94 -11.22
N LEU A 268 -4.10 28.49 -11.93
CA LEU A 268 -3.91 29.19 -13.21
C LEU A 268 -4.00 30.69 -13.01
N ILE A 269 -2.88 31.39 -13.21
CA ILE A 269 -2.76 32.82 -12.92
C ILE A 269 -2.91 33.63 -14.21
N GLY A 270 -3.93 34.48 -14.26
CA GLY A 270 -4.17 35.42 -15.34
C GLY A 270 -3.03 36.44 -15.50
N PRO A 271 -2.87 37.04 -16.69
CA PRO A 271 -1.83 38.04 -16.92
C PRO A 271 -1.98 39.23 -15.97
N GLY A 272 -0.87 39.68 -15.37
CA GLY A 272 -0.92 40.77 -14.39
C GLY A 272 0.33 40.86 -13.51
N ASN A 273 0.35 41.91 -12.69
CA ASN A 273 1.34 42.11 -11.65
C ASN A 273 0.68 41.94 -10.27
N TYR A 274 1.10 40.91 -9.52
CA TYR A 274 0.56 40.52 -8.22
C TYR A 274 1.58 40.89 -7.13
N PRO A 275 1.46 42.09 -6.50
CA PRO A 275 2.47 42.62 -5.58
C PRO A 275 2.36 42.03 -4.16
N GLU A 276 2.56 40.73 -4.05
CA GLU A 276 2.40 39.96 -2.82
C GLU A 276 3.66 39.19 -2.41
N THR A 277 3.69 38.72 -1.16
CA THR A 277 4.69 37.76 -0.69
C THR A 277 4.07 36.37 -0.72
N LEU A 278 4.57 35.50 -1.58
CA LEU A 278 4.04 34.17 -1.76
C LEU A 278 4.75 33.16 -0.84
N THR A 279 3.97 32.45 -0.03
CA THR A 279 4.45 31.28 0.73
C THR A 279 3.77 30.04 0.15
N LEU A 280 4.57 29.08 -0.31
CA LEU A 280 4.08 27.80 -0.82
C LEU A 280 4.25 26.75 0.26
N SER A 281 3.15 26.16 0.71
CA SER A 281 3.11 25.14 1.77
C SER A 281 2.31 23.90 1.38
N THR A 282 1.61 23.94 0.24
CA THR A 282 0.81 22.85 -0.28
C THR A 282 1.37 22.40 -1.63
N PRO A 283 1.52 21.10 -1.92
CA PRO A 283 2.01 20.63 -3.21
C PRO A 283 0.95 20.89 -4.30
N VAL A 284 1.11 22.00 -5.02
CA VAL A 284 0.23 22.46 -6.11
C VAL A 284 1.02 22.66 -7.39
N THR A 285 0.34 22.63 -8.54
CA THR A 285 0.93 23.06 -9.82
C THR A 285 0.54 24.51 -10.07
N ILE A 286 1.52 25.41 -10.25
CA ILE A 286 1.25 26.82 -10.59
C ILE A 286 1.62 27.05 -12.05
N ASN A 287 0.67 27.54 -12.83
CA ASN A 287 0.85 27.86 -14.26
C ASN A 287 0.25 29.23 -14.59
N ARG A 288 0.76 29.87 -15.64
CA ARG A 288 0.13 31.06 -16.21
C ARG A 288 -1.06 30.68 -17.09
N LEU A 289 -2.14 31.46 -17.03
CA LEU A 289 -3.26 31.44 -17.96
C LEU A 289 -2.97 32.40 -19.13
N GLY A 290 -1.92 32.09 -19.90
CA GLY A 290 -1.43 32.96 -20.96
C GLY A 290 -0.74 34.23 -20.44
N GLY A 291 -0.36 35.12 -21.37
CA GLY A 291 0.28 36.42 -21.08
C GLY A 291 1.52 36.38 -20.17
N ILE A 292 1.87 37.54 -19.58
CA ILE A 292 2.96 37.68 -18.60
C ILE A 292 2.34 37.78 -17.21
N VAL A 293 2.87 36.98 -16.28
CA VAL A 293 2.52 36.99 -14.86
C VAL A 293 3.76 37.41 -14.08
N THR A 294 3.64 38.42 -13.24
CA THR A 294 4.68 38.82 -12.28
C THR A 294 4.11 38.67 -10.87
N ILE A 295 4.83 37.97 -10.01
CA ILE A 295 4.46 37.74 -8.60
C ILE A 295 5.61 38.24 -7.75
N GLY A 296 5.33 39.02 -6.72
CA GLY A 296 6.34 39.56 -5.81
C GLY A 296 6.23 41.06 -5.63
N ARG A 297 6.73 41.54 -4.50
CA ARG A 297 6.99 42.97 -4.29
C ARG A 297 8.31 43.36 -4.99
N ARG A 298 8.33 44.55 -5.57
CA ARG A 298 9.58 45.21 -5.98
C ARG A 298 10.33 45.74 -4.76
#